data_AF-A0A9W6W9H6-F1
#
_entry.id   AF-A0A9W6W9H6-F1
#
_cell.length_a   1.000
_cell.length_b   1.000
_cell.length_c   1.000
_cell.angle_alpha   90.00
_cell.angle_beta   90.00
_cell.angle_gamma   90.00
#
_symmetry.space_group_name_H-M   'P 1'
#
loop_
_entity.id
_entity.type
_entity.pdbx_description
1 polymer ?
#
loop_
_entity_poly.entity_id
_entity_poly.type
_entity_poly.pdbx_seq_one_letter_code
_entity_poly.pdbx_strand_id
1 'polypeptide(L)'
;MSLTNTSLLLNIRECNTVFNNNLENGPYKKSYNKFGFNPKLTISENLTQLAVLLLNDSDTINIAFAFKPVLVNLVSELISNQDLETVFLKKFDLHQNTIIGSHILNSIAKIVQIFDECTTLVEHYLNKKKFFLQLKENINNLDQNELQTILLAFYRLIKKDRQRFHNFVYPKVLYDICSDETGKFTSTNKFLSREILAIYLQLSDEIAQTIRNTLTDCKSIYEGDSNIDYKFLPVLESKRLSLISSMQQSKPTLEKTKYTIEINYKDLAPGVSILGGTLVSNLSSFNQNETGEKLDPDTNDYVAISKSDKILEQMAMCLKDSNPILLAGRAGSGKTFLINHAAKVLHMDSNSIIKIHLNQQTDSKMLLGTYTSGSTPGTFEWKNGVLTTAVREGRWVLIEDIDKAPNEVLSILLSLLENRQLTIPSRGEQKTENSRFNWFEIMECYPIGRLQFK
;
A
#
# COMPACT_ATOMS: atom_id res chain seq x y z
N MET A 1 -3.43 -33.80 4.61
CA MET A 1 -2.15 -33.34 4.02
C MET A 1 -2.13 -31.84 4.14
N SER A 2 -1.30 -31.32 5.05
CA SER A 2 -1.18 -29.89 5.30
C SER A 2 -0.69 -29.20 4.03
N LEU A 3 -1.43 -28.17 3.60
CA LEU A 3 -0.99 -27.24 2.58
C LEU A 3 0.39 -26.73 2.98
N THR A 4 1.36 -26.88 2.09
CA THR A 4 2.63 -26.19 2.22
C THR A 4 2.30 -24.69 2.25
N ASN A 5 2.73 -23.96 3.28
CA ASN A 5 2.54 -22.50 3.46
C ASN A 5 3.13 -21.63 2.32
N THR A 6 3.55 -22.25 1.23
CA THR A 6 4.27 -21.71 0.09
C THR A 6 3.37 -21.42 -1.12
N SER A 7 2.09 -21.82 -1.07
CA SER A 7 1.14 -21.62 -2.17
C SER A 7 -0.15 -20.93 -1.72
N LEU A 8 -0.74 -20.16 -2.63
CA LEU A 8 -2.06 -19.54 -2.48
C LEU A 8 -3.08 -20.35 -3.29
N LEU A 9 -4.23 -20.65 -2.71
CA LEU A 9 -5.36 -21.24 -3.44
C LEU A 9 -6.34 -20.15 -3.86
N LEU A 10 -6.75 -20.18 -5.13
CA LEU A 10 -7.76 -19.28 -5.67
C LEU A 10 -8.90 -20.08 -6.30
N ASN A 11 -10.12 -19.93 -5.78
CA ASN A 11 -11.33 -20.51 -6.37
C ASN A 11 -11.85 -19.62 -7.51
N ILE A 12 -11.61 -20.03 -8.76
CA ILE A 12 -11.99 -19.24 -9.94
C ILE A 12 -13.51 -19.14 -10.06
N ARG A 13 -14.25 -20.18 -9.67
CA ARG A 13 -15.72 -20.17 -9.74
C ARG A 13 -16.29 -19.14 -8.78
N GLU A 14 -15.77 -19.06 -7.56
CA GLU A 14 -16.17 -18.04 -6.58
C GLU A 14 -15.88 -16.63 -7.10
N CYS A 15 -14.67 -16.39 -7.61
CA CYS A 15 -14.30 -15.09 -8.17
C CYS A 15 -15.25 -14.68 -9.31
N ASN A 16 -15.56 -15.59 -10.23
CA ASN A 16 -16.51 -15.33 -11.31
C ASN A 16 -17.93 -15.05 -10.81
N THR A 17 -18.40 -15.77 -9.77
CA THR A 17 -19.72 -15.50 -9.18
C THR A 17 -19.79 -14.13 -8.53
N VAL A 18 -18.75 -13.73 -7.79
CA VAL A 18 -18.65 -12.40 -7.18
C VAL A 18 -18.61 -11.31 -8.26
N PHE A 19 -17.82 -11.50 -9.30
CA PHE A 19 -17.74 -10.57 -10.43
C PHE A 19 -19.11 -10.37 -11.10
N ASN A 20 -19.78 -11.46 -11.48
CA ASN A 20 -21.09 -11.38 -12.15
C ASN A 20 -22.16 -10.76 -11.26
N ASN A 21 -22.19 -11.12 -9.97
CA ASN A 21 -23.16 -10.55 -9.03
C ASN A 21 -22.94 -9.03 -8.85
N ASN A 22 -21.70 -8.59 -8.71
CA ASN A 22 -21.35 -7.17 -8.61
C ASN A 22 -21.65 -6.41 -9.91
N LEU A 23 -21.56 -7.06 -11.07
CA LEU A 23 -21.89 -6.46 -12.36
C LEU A 23 -23.41 -6.30 -12.54
N GLU A 24 -24.20 -7.27 -12.07
CA GLU A 24 -25.67 -7.21 -12.12
C GLU A 24 -26.25 -6.22 -11.09
N ASN A 25 -25.76 -6.29 -9.86
CA ASN A 25 -26.37 -5.62 -8.70
C ASN A 25 -25.57 -4.42 -8.17
N GLY A 26 -24.31 -4.26 -8.60
CA GLY A 26 -23.43 -3.20 -8.11
C GLY A 26 -23.54 -1.89 -8.90
N PRO A 27 -22.77 -0.87 -8.47
CA PRO A 27 -22.77 0.46 -9.10
C PRO A 27 -22.13 0.48 -10.49
N TYR A 28 -21.23 -0.46 -10.79
CA TYR A 28 -20.49 -0.54 -12.06
C TYR A 28 -21.07 -1.63 -12.97
N LYS A 29 -22.18 -1.31 -13.65
CA LYS A 29 -22.94 -2.27 -14.47
C LYS A 29 -22.41 -2.50 -15.88
N LYS A 30 -21.51 -1.63 -16.36
CA LYS A 30 -20.89 -1.78 -17.67
C LYS A 30 -19.60 -2.57 -17.49
N SER A 31 -19.48 -3.70 -18.19
CA SER A 31 -18.21 -4.35 -18.43
C SER A 31 -18.05 -4.58 -19.92
N TYR A 32 -16.85 -4.30 -20.40
CA TYR A 32 -16.49 -4.55 -21.80
C TYR A 32 -15.91 -5.96 -22.00
N ASN A 33 -15.73 -6.74 -20.91
CA ASN A 33 -15.08 -8.04 -20.98
C ASN A 33 -15.78 -9.11 -20.14
N LYS A 34 -15.97 -10.30 -20.73
CA LYS A 34 -16.21 -11.53 -19.97
C LYS A 34 -14.85 -12.03 -19.48
N PHE A 35 -14.71 -12.15 -18.16
CA PHE A 35 -13.49 -12.66 -17.55
C PHE A 35 -13.52 -14.20 -17.44
N GLY A 36 -12.39 -14.85 -17.67
CA GLY A 36 -12.17 -16.27 -17.39
C GLY A 36 -10.71 -16.65 -17.56
N PHE A 37 -10.17 -17.42 -16.59
CA PHE A 37 -8.84 -18.03 -16.72
C PHE A 37 -8.83 -18.93 -17.96
N ASN A 38 -7.89 -18.69 -18.87
CA ASN A 38 -7.70 -19.50 -20.06
C ASN A 38 -6.82 -20.71 -19.70
N PRO A 39 -7.33 -21.95 -19.83
CA PRO A 39 -6.57 -23.15 -19.49
C PRO A 39 -5.35 -23.38 -20.39
N LYS A 40 -5.24 -22.68 -21.53
CA LYS A 40 -4.09 -22.74 -22.43
C LYS A 40 -2.91 -21.86 -21.99
N LEU A 41 -3.17 -20.89 -21.11
CA LEU A 41 -2.15 -19.96 -20.62
C LEU A 41 -1.61 -20.43 -19.29
N THR A 42 -0.37 -20.05 -19.00
CA THR A 42 0.22 -20.23 -17.67
C THR A 42 -0.52 -19.39 -16.62
N ILE A 43 -0.32 -19.71 -15.33
CA ILE A 43 -0.94 -18.95 -14.24
C ILE A 43 -0.45 -17.50 -14.28
N SER A 44 0.86 -17.28 -14.43
CA SER A 44 1.46 -15.95 -14.57
C SER A 44 0.84 -15.16 -15.73
N GLU A 45 0.72 -15.75 -16.93
CA GLU A 45 0.09 -15.08 -18.08
C GLU A 45 -1.37 -14.71 -17.83
N ASN A 46 -2.14 -15.58 -17.17
CA ASN A 46 -3.53 -15.27 -16.79
C ASN A 46 -3.59 -14.10 -15.79
N LEU A 47 -2.66 -14.05 -14.81
CA LEU A 47 -2.56 -12.94 -13.86
C LEU A 47 -2.16 -11.63 -14.56
N THR A 48 -1.26 -11.68 -15.54
CA THR A 48 -0.90 -10.52 -16.35
C THR A 48 -2.08 -10.02 -17.19
N GLN A 49 -2.87 -10.92 -17.80
CA GLN A 49 -4.09 -10.53 -18.51
C GLN A 49 -5.13 -9.90 -17.58
N LEU A 50 -5.26 -10.40 -16.36
CA LEU A 50 -6.09 -9.80 -15.32
C LEU A 50 -5.61 -8.39 -14.95
N ALA A 51 -4.30 -8.20 -14.80
CA ALA A 51 -3.72 -6.90 -14.51
C ALA A 51 -4.02 -5.88 -15.63
N VAL A 52 -3.93 -6.27 -16.90
CA VAL A 52 -4.31 -5.40 -18.03
C VAL A 52 -5.78 -4.98 -17.95
N LEU A 53 -6.68 -5.85 -17.51
CA LEU A 53 -8.10 -5.52 -17.37
C LEU A 53 -8.37 -4.54 -16.20
N LEU A 54 -7.52 -4.50 -15.16
CA LEU A 54 -7.64 -3.51 -14.08
C LEU A 54 -7.45 -2.06 -14.57
N LEU A 55 -6.76 -1.86 -15.70
CA LEU A 55 -6.55 -0.54 -16.30
C LEU A 55 -7.82 0.06 -16.92
N ASN A 56 -8.84 -0.75 -17.15
CA ASN A 56 -10.11 -0.27 -17.66
C ASN A 56 -10.96 0.33 -16.53
N ASP A 57 -11.29 1.62 -16.65
CA ASP A 57 -12.00 2.39 -15.63
C ASP A 57 -13.32 1.78 -15.16
N SER A 58 -14.05 1.10 -16.04
CA SER A 58 -15.32 0.45 -15.71
C SER A 58 -15.15 -0.86 -14.94
N ASP A 59 -14.03 -1.56 -15.17
CA ASP A 59 -13.82 -2.93 -14.71
C ASP A 59 -12.91 -2.97 -13.46
N THR A 60 -12.10 -1.92 -13.21
CA THR A 60 -11.11 -1.87 -12.12
C THR A 60 -11.68 -2.35 -10.79
N ILE A 61 -12.81 -1.79 -10.35
CA ILE A 61 -13.39 -2.06 -9.03
C ILE A 61 -14.04 -3.45 -8.99
N ASN A 62 -14.79 -3.82 -10.03
CA ASN A 62 -15.40 -5.15 -10.10
C ASN A 62 -14.36 -6.27 -10.03
N ILE A 63 -13.25 -6.11 -10.76
CA ILE A 63 -12.14 -7.07 -10.75
C ILE A 63 -11.44 -7.05 -9.40
N ALA A 64 -11.17 -5.87 -8.82
CA ALA A 64 -10.50 -5.78 -7.52
C ALA A 64 -11.28 -6.49 -6.39
N PHE A 65 -12.62 -6.39 -6.39
CA PHE A 65 -13.48 -7.10 -5.44
C PHE A 65 -13.55 -8.62 -5.71
N ALA A 66 -13.65 -9.01 -6.98
CA ALA A 66 -13.74 -10.41 -7.38
C ALA A 66 -12.43 -11.17 -7.17
N PHE A 67 -11.28 -10.51 -7.30
CA PHE A 67 -9.94 -11.10 -7.22
C PHE A 67 -9.13 -10.58 -6.03
N LYS A 68 -9.81 -10.19 -4.96
CA LYS A 68 -9.18 -9.68 -3.73
C LYS A 68 -7.99 -10.54 -3.25
N PRO A 69 -8.06 -11.90 -3.21
CA PRO A 69 -6.95 -12.71 -2.74
C PRO A 69 -5.64 -12.54 -3.53
N VAL A 70 -5.73 -12.18 -4.82
CA VAL A 70 -4.58 -11.95 -5.71
C VAL A 70 -4.32 -10.48 -6.03
N LEU A 71 -5.10 -9.55 -5.47
CA LEU A 71 -5.09 -8.13 -5.83
C LEU A 71 -3.71 -7.49 -5.64
N VAL A 72 -3.01 -7.82 -4.54
CA VAL A 72 -1.64 -7.34 -4.27
C VAL A 72 -0.68 -7.72 -5.41
N ASN A 73 -0.80 -8.96 -5.93
CA ASN A 73 -0.01 -9.40 -7.09
C ASN A 73 -0.38 -8.62 -8.35
N LEU A 74 -1.67 -8.42 -8.63
CA LEU A 74 -2.11 -7.68 -9.80
C LEU A 74 -1.62 -6.22 -9.78
N VAL A 75 -1.66 -5.56 -8.63
CA VAL A 75 -1.13 -4.19 -8.46
C VAL A 75 0.38 -4.18 -8.63
N SER A 76 1.09 -5.18 -8.10
CA SER A 76 2.54 -5.27 -8.30
C SER A 76 2.92 -5.49 -9.77
N GLU A 77 2.14 -6.30 -10.50
CA GLU A 77 2.31 -6.54 -11.93
C GLU A 77 2.16 -5.22 -12.72
N LEU A 78 1.13 -4.43 -12.42
CA LEU A 78 0.91 -3.09 -13.00
C LEU A 78 2.08 -2.12 -12.78
N ILE A 79 2.73 -2.20 -11.62
CA ILE A 79 3.80 -1.28 -11.19
C ILE A 79 5.17 -1.70 -11.74
N SER A 80 5.36 -3.01 -11.91
CA SER A 80 6.63 -3.61 -12.30
C SER A 80 6.84 -3.61 -13.80
N ASN A 81 5.80 -3.97 -14.55
CA ASN A 81 5.88 -4.22 -15.98
C ASN A 81 5.47 -2.96 -16.75
N GLN A 82 6.46 -2.31 -17.36
CA GLN A 82 6.26 -1.05 -18.08
C GLN A 82 5.44 -1.22 -19.37
N ASP A 83 5.42 -2.42 -19.94
CA ASP A 83 4.77 -2.68 -21.21
C ASP A 83 3.26 -2.87 -21.08
N LEU A 84 2.74 -3.13 -19.87
CA LEU A 84 1.31 -3.43 -19.68
C LEU A 84 0.38 -2.32 -20.11
N GLU A 85 0.76 -1.06 -19.84
CA GLU A 85 -0.01 0.08 -20.31
C GLU A 85 -0.03 0.12 -21.85
N THR A 86 1.09 -0.20 -22.51
CA THR A 86 1.13 -0.26 -23.98
C THR A 86 0.27 -1.41 -24.53
N VAL A 87 0.24 -2.56 -23.85
CA VAL A 87 -0.61 -3.71 -24.21
C VAL A 87 -2.08 -3.33 -24.05
N PHE A 88 -2.43 -2.64 -22.97
CA PHE A 88 -3.77 -2.11 -22.73
C PHE A 88 -4.19 -1.14 -23.84
N LEU A 89 -3.36 -0.14 -24.13
CA LEU A 89 -3.65 0.86 -25.16
C LEU A 89 -3.88 0.22 -26.54
N LYS A 90 -3.03 -0.75 -26.93
CA LYS A 90 -3.21 -1.50 -28.18
C LYS A 90 -4.49 -2.34 -28.20
N LYS A 91 -4.86 -2.93 -27.06
CA LYS A 91 -6.04 -3.79 -26.96
C LYS A 91 -7.35 -3.01 -27.11
N PHE A 92 -7.38 -1.76 -26.65
CA PHE A 92 -8.57 -0.91 -26.68
C PHE A 92 -8.50 0.21 -27.73
N ASP A 93 -7.48 0.19 -28.60
CA ASP A 93 -7.25 1.19 -29.66
C ASP A 93 -7.24 2.64 -29.13
N LEU A 94 -6.53 2.84 -28.01
CA LEU A 94 -6.41 4.12 -27.32
C LEU A 94 -5.10 4.83 -27.69
N HIS A 95 -5.12 6.16 -27.70
CA HIS A 95 -3.94 6.98 -27.93
C HIS A 95 -2.93 6.85 -26.80
N GLN A 96 -1.64 6.88 -27.14
CA GLN A 96 -0.58 6.88 -26.15
C GLN A 96 -0.49 8.25 -25.46
N ASN A 97 -0.62 8.22 -24.14
CA ASN A 97 -0.47 9.38 -23.28
C ASN A 97 0.98 9.89 -23.24
N THR A 98 1.14 11.18 -22.93
CA THR A 98 2.46 11.84 -22.87
C THR A 98 3.28 11.30 -21.70
N ILE A 99 2.62 11.07 -20.55
CA ILE A 99 3.18 10.52 -19.33
C ILE A 99 2.82 9.04 -19.23
N ILE A 100 3.87 8.21 -19.33
CA ILE A 100 3.78 6.76 -19.17
C ILE A 100 3.48 6.41 -17.71
N GLY A 101 2.31 5.84 -17.47
CA GLY A 101 1.81 5.39 -16.18
C GLY A 101 0.55 6.11 -15.72
N SER A 102 -0.02 6.98 -16.53
CA SER A 102 -1.22 7.76 -16.19
C SER A 102 -2.46 6.87 -15.99
N HIS A 103 -2.67 5.83 -16.81
CA HIS A 103 -3.76 4.87 -16.62
C HIS A 103 -3.52 3.97 -15.41
N ILE A 104 -2.27 3.55 -15.20
CA ILE A 104 -1.87 2.77 -14.02
C ILE A 104 -2.16 3.59 -12.76
N LEU A 105 -1.74 4.86 -12.71
CA LEU A 105 -1.94 5.76 -11.59
C LEU A 105 -3.42 5.93 -11.23
N ASN A 106 -4.29 6.13 -12.22
CA ASN A 106 -5.73 6.25 -11.97
C ASN A 106 -6.32 4.96 -11.38
N SER A 107 -5.93 3.81 -11.93
CA SER A 107 -6.42 2.51 -11.50
C SER A 107 -5.99 2.18 -10.07
N ILE A 108 -4.70 2.36 -9.75
CA ILE A 108 -4.19 2.11 -8.40
C ILE A 108 -4.74 3.10 -7.37
N ALA A 109 -5.01 4.36 -7.76
CA ALA A 109 -5.63 5.34 -6.88
C ALA A 109 -7.07 4.96 -6.51
N LYS A 110 -7.84 4.37 -7.45
CA LYS A 110 -9.17 3.79 -7.16
C LYS A 110 -9.07 2.61 -6.19
N ILE A 111 -8.08 1.73 -6.41
CA ILE A 111 -7.89 0.51 -5.62
C ILE A 111 -7.50 0.86 -4.18
N VAL A 112 -6.49 1.71 -3.97
CA VAL A 112 -5.96 2.06 -2.63
C VAL A 112 -6.97 2.81 -1.76
N GLN A 113 -7.94 3.50 -2.36
CA GLN A 113 -9.03 4.09 -1.57
C GLN A 113 -9.88 3.05 -0.84
N ILE A 114 -9.91 1.81 -1.32
CA ILE A 114 -10.76 0.73 -0.82
C ILE A 114 -9.92 -0.36 -0.12
N PHE A 115 -8.78 -0.71 -0.70
CA PHE A 115 -7.93 -1.81 -0.28
C PHE A 115 -6.59 -1.30 0.23
N ASP A 116 -6.46 -1.19 1.55
CA ASP A 116 -5.26 -0.70 2.23
C ASP A 116 -4.03 -1.58 2.00
N GLU A 117 -4.26 -2.88 1.72
CA GLU A 117 -3.26 -3.91 1.42
C GLU A 117 -2.31 -3.54 0.26
N CYS A 118 -2.69 -2.60 -0.61
CA CYS A 118 -1.91 -2.17 -1.78
C CYS A 118 -1.11 -0.88 -1.56
N THR A 119 -1.26 -0.22 -0.41
CA THR A 119 -0.75 1.14 -0.19
C THR A 119 0.79 1.21 -0.29
N THR A 120 1.49 0.22 0.26
CA THR A 120 2.96 0.12 0.23
C THR A 120 3.52 0.05 -1.20
N LEU A 121 2.86 -0.73 -2.07
CA LEU A 121 3.24 -0.85 -3.48
C LEU A 121 3.00 0.47 -4.23
N VAL A 122 1.88 1.15 -3.97
CA VAL A 122 1.57 2.43 -4.62
C VAL A 122 2.57 3.51 -4.24
N GLU A 123 2.99 3.60 -2.98
CA GLU A 123 4.07 4.53 -2.61
C GLU A 123 5.39 4.23 -3.31
N HIS A 124 5.75 2.95 -3.41
CA HIS A 124 6.95 2.55 -4.14
C HIS A 124 6.89 3.00 -5.61
N TYR A 125 5.73 2.84 -6.25
CA TYR A 125 5.51 3.30 -7.62
C TYR A 125 5.61 4.83 -7.76
N LEU A 126 4.97 5.58 -6.86
CA LEU A 126 5.02 7.06 -6.89
C LEU A 126 6.44 7.58 -6.69
N ASN A 127 7.21 6.97 -5.79
CA ASN A 127 8.61 7.33 -5.56
C ASN A 127 9.49 7.07 -6.80
N LYS A 128 9.23 5.97 -7.52
CA LYS A 128 9.95 5.61 -8.75
C LYS A 128 9.58 6.53 -9.92
N LYS A 129 8.29 6.78 -10.15
CA LYS A 129 7.80 7.54 -11.32
C LYS A 129 7.93 9.05 -11.17
N LYS A 130 7.79 9.61 -9.96
CA LYS A 130 7.86 11.06 -9.70
C LYS A 130 6.97 11.89 -10.65
N PHE A 131 5.69 11.55 -10.72
CA PHE A 131 4.73 12.13 -11.68
C PHE A 131 4.73 13.67 -11.73
N PHE A 132 4.84 14.35 -10.60
CA PHE A 132 4.87 15.83 -10.57
C PHE A 132 6.11 16.45 -11.24
N LEU A 133 7.24 15.74 -11.24
CA LEU A 133 8.43 16.17 -11.98
C LEU A 133 8.19 16.05 -13.49
N GLN A 134 7.62 14.93 -13.93
CA GLN A 134 7.28 14.69 -15.34
C GLN A 134 6.19 15.66 -15.83
N LEU A 135 5.20 15.97 -14.98
CA LEU A 135 4.19 16.99 -15.26
C LEU A 135 4.85 18.34 -15.49
N LYS A 136 5.80 18.75 -14.64
CA LYS A 136 6.49 20.03 -14.79
C LYS A 136 7.26 20.11 -16.12
N GLU A 137 7.91 19.03 -16.53
CA GLU A 137 8.69 18.97 -17.77
C GLU A 137 7.80 18.97 -19.03
N ASN A 138 6.64 18.29 -18.98
CA ASN A 138 5.79 18.05 -20.15
C ASN A 138 4.51 18.91 -20.18
N ILE A 139 4.35 19.86 -19.26
CA ILE A 139 3.09 20.59 -19.05
C ILE A 139 2.55 21.32 -20.29
N ASN A 140 3.41 21.62 -21.27
CA ASN A 140 3.06 22.32 -22.51
C ASN A 140 2.44 21.41 -23.57
N ASN A 141 2.75 20.11 -23.54
CA ASN A 141 2.34 19.16 -24.58
C ASN A 141 1.26 18.19 -24.10
N LEU A 142 0.82 18.32 -22.84
CA LEU A 142 -0.06 17.35 -22.20
C LEU A 142 -1.52 17.54 -22.61
N ASP A 143 -2.21 16.43 -22.89
CA ASP A 143 -3.66 16.46 -23.10
C ASP A 143 -4.41 16.85 -21.82
N GLN A 144 -5.50 17.60 -21.95
CA GLN A 144 -6.25 18.07 -20.78
C GLN A 144 -6.95 16.94 -20.03
N ASN A 145 -7.35 15.86 -20.72
CA ASN A 145 -7.97 14.70 -20.06
C ASN A 145 -6.92 13.85 -19.33
N GLU A 146 -5.72 13.74 -19.90
CA GLU A 146 -4.57 13.11 -19.24
C GLU A 146 -4.23 13.85 -17.94
N LEU A 147 -4.13 15.19 -17.99
CA LEU A 147 -3.89 16.01 -16.79
C LEU A 147 -4.99 15.80 -15.74
N GLN A 148 -6.24 15.82 -16.18
CA GLN A 148 -7.40 15.62 -15.30
C GLN A 148 -7.35 14.26 -14.58
N THR A 149 -6.98 13.20 -15.31
CA THR A 149 -6.87 11.84 -14.79
C THR A 149 -5.79 11.74 -13.72
N ILE A 150 -4.62 12.35 -13.98
CA ILE A 150 -3.52 12.39 -13.01
C ILE A 150 -3.92 13.19 -11.76
N LEU A 151 -4.51 14.38 -11.93
CA LEU A 151 -4.94 15.21 -10.80
C LEU A 151 -6.04 14.53 -9.98
N LEU A 152 -7.02 13.90 -10.62
CA LEU A 152 -8.06 13.14 -9.93
C LEU A 152 -7.47 11.97 -9.13
N ALA A 153 -6.49 11.25 -9.68
CA ALA A 153 -5.80 10.18 -8.97
C ALA A 153 -5.05 10.72 -7.73
N PHE A 154 -4.35 11.85 -7.83
CA PHE A 154 -3.69 12.47 -6.67
C PHE A 154 -4.67 13.02 -5.63
N TYR A 155 -5.80 13.59 -6.06
CA TYR A 155 -6.88 13.97 -5.17
C TYR A 155 -7.36 12.76 -4.36
N ARG A 156 -7.57 11.63 -5.02
CA ARG A 156 -7.99 10.37 -4.38
C ARG A 156 -6.98 9.86 -3.35
N LEU A 157 -5.70 9.88 -3.69
CA LEU A 157 -4.60 9.43 -2.82
C LEU A 157 -4.46 10.33 -1.59
N ILE A 158 -4.37 11.65 -1.75
CA ILE A 158 -4.22 12.58 -0.62
C ILE A 158 -5.46 12.56 0.28
N LYS A 159 -6.66 12.45 -0.29
CA LYS A 159 -7.90 12.35 0.51
C LYS A 159 -7.95 11.06 1.33
N LYS A 160 -7.34 9.97 0.85
CA LYS A 160 -7.25 8.70 1.59
C LYS A 160 -6.28 8.80 2.76
N ASP A 161 -5.06 9.26 2.49
CA ASP A 161 -4.04 9.43 3.53
C ASP A 161 -3.10 10.59 3.17
N ARG A 162 -3.39 11.77 3.74
CA ARG A 162 -2.59 12.98 3.50
C ARG A 162 -1.15 12.81 3.98
N GLN A 163 -0.96 12.24 5.18
CA GLN A 163 0.37 12.14 5.77
C GLN A 163 1.29 11.28 4.91
N ARG A 164 0.74 10.23 4.32
CA ARG A 164 1.47 9.31 3.47
C ARG A 164 1.75 9.89 2.07
N PHE A 165 0.75 10.51 1.45
CA PHE A 165 0.84 10.91 0.04
C PHE A 165 1.27 12.36 -0.23
N HIS A 166 1.30 13.25 0.78
CA HIS A 166 1.68 14.66 0.57
C HIS A 166 3.10 14.83 0.00
N ASN A 167 4.03 13.93 0.34
CA ASN A 167 5.42 13.95 -0.11
C ASN A 167 5.59 13.76 -1.63
N PHE A 168 4.58 13.20 -2.31
CA PHE A 168 4.62 12.97 -3.76
C PHE A 168 4.04 14.12 -4.58
N VAL A 169 3.52 15.17 -3.92
CA VAL A 169 2.88 16.31 -4.57
C VAL A 169 3.78 17.54 -4.51
N TYR A 170 3.94 18.21 -5.65
CA TYR A 170 4.75 19.43 -5.76
C TYR A 170 3.82 20.65 -5.87
N PRO A 171 3.62 21.42 -4.78
CA PRO A 171 2.64 22.51 -4.73
C PRO A 171 2.88 23.59 -5.78
N LYS A 172 4.15 23.83 -6.14
CA LYS A 172 4.50 24.83 -7.17
C LYS A 172 3.87 24.50 -8.52
N VAL A 173 3.90 23.24 -8.94
CA VAL A 173 3.30 22.81 -10.22
C VAL A 173 1.78 23.01 -10.19
N LEU A 174 1.13 22.70 -9.08
CA LEU A 174 -0.30 22.94 -8.90
C LEU A 174 -0.62 24.44 -8.92
N TYR A 175 0.20 25.26 -8.28
CA TYR A 175 0.04 26.71 -8.28
C TYR A 175 0.15 27.27 -9.70
N ASP A 176 1.15 26.84 -10.47
CA ASP A 176 1.36 27.28 -11.86
C ASP A 176 0.14 26.94 -12.74
N ILE A 177 -0.51 25.78 -12.51
CA ILE A 177 -1.79 25.41 -13.18
C ILE A 177 -2.93 26.34 -12.72
N CYS A 178 -3.02 26.63 -11.42
CA CYS A 178 -4.06 27.47 -10.85
C CYS A 178 -4.00 28.93 -11.29
N SER A 179 -2.78 29.48 -11.42
CA SER A 179 -2.50 30.87 -11.76
C SER A 179 -2.47 31.14 -13.26
N ASP A 180 -2.66 30.13 -14.09
CA ASP A 180 -2.66 30.30 -15.54
C ASP A 180 -3.84 31.19 -15.99
N GLU A 181 -3.53 32.34 -16.56
CA GLU A 181 -4.51 33.25 -17.17
C GLU A 181 -4.60 33.06 -18.69
N THR A 182 -3.70 32.29 -19.30
CA THR A 182 -3.62 32.12 -20.75
C THR A 182 -4.76 31.27 -21.34
N GLY A 183 -5.58 30.66 -20.49
CA GLY A 183 -6.67 29.76 -20.89
C GLY A 183 -6.20 28.37 -21.31
N LYS A 184 -4.93 28.04 -21.04
CA LYS A 184 -4.32 26.76 -21.44
C LYS A 184 -4.91 25.58 -20.68
N PHE A 185 -5.21 25.75 -19.39
CA PHE A 185 -5.81 24.70 -18.57
C PHE A 185 -7.32 24.86 -18.41
N THR A 186 -8.04 23.75 -18.48
CA THR A 186 -9.50 23.73 -18.26
C THR A 186 -9.85 24.18 -16.84
N SER A 187 -11.05 24.73 -16.67
CA SER A 187 -11.66 25.06 -15.37
C SER A 187 -11.63 23.86 -14.41
N THR A 188 -11.86 22.64 -14.92
CA THR A 188 -11.82 21.39 -14.16
C THR A 188 -10.41 21.06 -13.65
N ASN A 189 -9.37 21.22 -14.48
CA ASN A 189 -7.99 20.99 -14.07
C ASN A 189 -7.52 22.01 -13.03
N LYS A 190 -7.95 23.28 -13.18
CA LYS A 190 -7.73 24.32 -12.17
C LYS A 190 -8.46 23.99 -10.86
N PHE A 191 -9.70 23.50 -10.93
CA PHE A 191 -10.48 23.08 -9.76
C PHE A 191 -9.81 21.94 -9.00
N LEU A 192 -9.42 20.85 -9.69
CA LEU A 192 -8.72 19.73 -9.07
C LEU A 192 -7.40 20.16 -8.42
N SER A 193 -6.63 21.02 -9.10
CA SER A 193 -5.38 21.55 -8.55
C SER A 193 -5.60 22.33 -7.25
N ARG A 194 -6.66 23.14 -7.20
CA ARG A 194 -7.05 23.88 -5.98
C ARG A 194 -7.52 22.95 -4.86
N GLU A 195 -8.28 21.91 -5.17
CA GLU A 195 -8.70 20.92 -4.16
C GLU A 195 -7.51 20.20 -3.55
N ILE A 196 -6.55 19.78 -4.38
CA ILE A 196 -5.32 19.14 -3.91
C ILE A 196 -4.52 20.10 -3.03
N LEU A 197 -4.36 21.36 -3.44
CA LEU A 197 -3.68 22.38 -2.65
C LEU A 197 -4.41 22.67 -1.33
N ALA A 198 -5.75 22.69 -1.33
CA ALA A 198 -6.54 22.92 -0.13
C ALA A 198 -6.31 21.84 0.92
N ILE A 199 -6.30 20.57 0.51
CA ILE A 199 -6.01 19.44 1.41
C ILE A 199 -4.54 19.45 1.84
N TYR A 200 -3.62 19.77 0.92
CA TYR A 200 -2.19 19.86 1.20
C TYR A 200 -1.88 20.92 2.27
N LEU A 201 -2.42 22.13 2.10
CA LEU A 201 -2.21 23.28 2.98
C LEU A 201 -3.09 23.27 4.25
N GLN A 202 -4.02 22.32 4.38
CA GLN A 202 -5.00 22.26 5.47
C GLN A 202 -5.82 23.55 5.61
N LEU A 203 -6.34 24.03 4.48
CA LEU A 203 -7.20 25.21 4.48
C LEU A 203 -8.47 24.94 5.26
N SER A 204 -8.99 25.98 5.94
CA SER A 204 -10.30 25.91 6.57
C SER A 204 -11.40 25.74 5.51
N ASP A 205 -12.53 25.17 5.90
CA ASP A 205 -13.65 24.96 4.98
C ASP A 205 -14.14 26.26 4.35
N GLU A 206 -14.11 27.36 5.09
CA GLU A 206 -14.52 28.69 4.59
C GLU A 206 -13.60 29.18 3.46
N ILE A 207 -12.28 29.08 3.64
CA ILE A 207 -11.30 29.47 2.63
C ILE A 207 -11.41 28.54 1.42
N ALA A 208 -11.51 27.23 1.66
CA ALA A 208 -11.66 26.24 0.60
C ALA A 208 -12.92 26.48 -0.23
N GLN A 209 -14.07 26.77 0.41
CA GLN A 209 -15.32 27.11 -0.29
C GLN A 209 -15.19 28.40 -1.11
N THR A 210 -14.55 29.43 -0.54
CA THR A 210 -14.30 30.69 -1.26
C THR A 210 -13.49 30.42 -2.53
N ILE A 211 -12.42 29.63 -2.43
CA ILE A 211 -11.58 29.24 -3.57
C ILE A 211 -12.37 28.44 -4.61
N ARG A 212 -13.24 27.49 -4.18
CA ARG A 212 -14.10 26.70 -5.08
C ARG A 212 -15.07 27.57 -5.88
N ASN A 213 -15.67 28.57 -5.23
CA ASN A 213 -16.73 29.39 -5.83
C ASN A 213 -16.23 30.36 -6.90
N THR A 214 -14.92 30.66 -6.93
CA THR A 214 -14.34 31.54 -7.95
C THR A 214 -14.27 30.94 -9.35
N LEU A 215 -14.32 29.61 -9.51
CA LEU A 215 -14.33 28.96 -10.83
C LEU A 215 -15.76 28.70 -11.29
N THR A 216 -16.02 28.98 -12.56
CA THR A 216 -17.27 28.68 -13.24
C THR A 216 -17.07 27.57 -14.28
N ASP A 217 -18.09 26.75 -14.49
CA ASP A 217 -18.15 25.71 -15.53
C ASP A 217 -17.09 24.59 -15.42
N CYS A 218 -17.06 23.87 -14.29
CA CYS A 218 -16.13 22.76 -14.02
C CYS A 218 -16.69 21.40 -14.51
N LYS A 219 -17.34 21.37 -15.68
CA LYS A 219 -17.95 20.13 -16.18
C LYS A 219 -16.94 19.31 -16.96
N SER A 220 -16.88 18.01 -16.68
CA SER A 220 -16.03 17.08 -17.43
C SER A 220 -16.54 15.64 -17.30
N ILE A 221 -15.79 14.69 -17.86
CA ILE A 221 -16.02 13.26 -17.75
C ILE A 221 -15.61 12.79 -16.35
N TYR A 222 -16.45 11.98 -15.71
CA TYR A 222 -16.19 11.32 -14.43
C TYR A 222 -16.72 9.89 -14.48
N GLU A 223 -15.85 8.89 -14.26
CA GLU A 223 -16.22 7.46 -14.28
C GLU A 223 -17.01 7.03 -15.54
N GLY A 224 -16.70 7.63 -16.70
CA GLY A 224 -17.36 7.34 -17.98
C GLY A 224 -18.65 8.13 -18.24
N ASP A 225 -19.17 8.85 -17.25
CA ASP A 225 -20.29 9.77 -17.43
C ASP A 225 -19.78 11.15 -17.85
N SER A 226 -20.32 11.68 -18.95
CA SER A 226 -19.97 13.02 -19.45
C SER A 226 -20.78 14.10 -18.75
N ASN A 227 -20.28 15.34 -18.79
CA ASN A 227 -20.98 16.54 -18.31
C ASN A 227 -21.25 16.56 -16.79
N ILE A 228 -20.37 15.94 -16.00
CA ILE A 228 -20.42 15.93 -14.54
C ILE A 228 -19.72 17.18 -14.00
N ASP A 229 -20.40 17.91 -13.12
CA ASP A 229 -19.83 19.10 -12.46
C ASP A 229 -18.91 18.70 -11.30
N TYR A 230 -17.62 18.96 -11.48
CA TYR A 230 -16.58 18.65 -10.50
C TYR A 230 -16.71 19.47 -9.20
N LYS A 231 -17.52 20.54 -9.16
CA LYS A 231 -17.84 21.22 -7.89
C LYS A 231 -18.41 20.27 -6.84
N PHE A 232 -19.09 19.21 -7.27
CA PHE A 232 -19.64 18.19 -6.40
C PHE A 232 -18.73 16.98 -6.22
N LEU A 233 -17.46 17.04 -6.66
CA LEU A 233 -16.50 15.94 -6.57
C LEU A 233 -16.42 15.31 -5.16
N PRO A 234 -16.39 16.08 -4.04
CA PRO A 234 -16.39 15.48 -2.71
C PRO A 234 -17.61 14.58 -2.46
N VAL A 235 -18.79 15.03 -2.89
CA VAL A 235 -20.07 14.30 -2.74
C VAL A 235 -20.12 13.10 -3.67
N LEU A 236 -19.64 13.24 -4.90
CA LEU A 236 -19.57 12.16 -5.89
C LEU A 236 -18.66 11.03 -5.38
N GLU A 237 -17.48 11.36 -4.88
CA GLU A 237 -16.57 10.37 -4.30
C GLU A 237 -17.14 9.70 -3.04
N SER A 238 -17.81 10.46 -2.16
CA SER A 238 -18.48 9.88 -0.99
C SER A 238 -19.61 8.92 -1.38
N LYS A 239 -20.42 9.29 -2.38
CA LYS A 239 -21.46 8.43 -2.94
C LYS A 239 -20.85 7.17 -3.56
N ARG A 240 -19.77 7.32 -4.32
CA ARG A 240 -19.05 6.21 -4.96
C ARG A 240 -18.54 5.21 -3.91
N LEU A 241 -17.86 5.69 -2.86
CA LEU A 241 -17.38 4.84 -1.77
C LEU A 241 -18.51 4.16 -1.00
N SER A 242 -19.62 4.86 -0.76
CA SER A 242 -20.81 4.27 -0.13
C SER A 242 -21.39 3.12 -0.95
N LEU A 243 -21.55 3.30 -2.26
CA LEU A 243 -22.05 2.25 -3.14
C LEU A 243 -21.10 1.05 -3.18
N ILE A 244 -19.79 1.30 -3.24
CA ILE A 244 -18.77 0.26 -3.27
C ILE A 244 -18.71 -0.53 -1.96
N SER A 245 -18.97 0.11 -0.82
CA SER A 245 -18.97 -0.57 0.48
C SER A 245 -19.98 -1.73 0.58
N SER A 246 -21.04 -1.69 -0.24
CA SER A 246 -22.04 -2.77 -0.32
C SER A 246 -21.67 -3.94 -1.24
N MET A 247 -20.56 -3.86 -1.98
CA MET A 247 -20.16 -4.89 -2.93
C MET A 247 -19.60 -6.13 -2.25
N GLN A 248 -19.84 -7.30 -2.85
CA GLN A 248 -19.32 -8.56 -2.33
C GLN A 248 -17.84 -8.72 -2.67
N GLN A 249 -17.05 -9.20 -1.70
CA GLN A 249 -15.63 -9.52 -1.88
C GLN A 249 -15.45 -11.04 -1.89
N SER A 250 -14.56 -11.54 -2.75
CA SER A 250 -14.16 -12.95 -2.72
C SER A 250 -13.33 -13.26 -1.49
N LYS A 251 -13.45 -14.49 -0.98
CA LYS A 251 -12.77 -14.93 0.23
C LYS A 251 -11.52 -15.74 -0.12
N PRO A 252 -10.52 -15.78 0.78
CA PRO A 252 -9.39 -16.69 0.63
C PRO A 252 -9.90 -18.14 0.66
N THR A 253 -9.39 -18.96 -0.27
CA THR A 253 -9.78 -20.37 -0.35
C THR A 253 -8.82 -21.22 0.47
N LEU A 254 -9.35 -22.04 1.38
CA LEU A 254 -8.53 -22.90 2.26
C LEU A 254 -8.48 -24.37 1.79
N GLU A 255 -9.43 -24.79 0.94
CA GLU A 255 -9.56 -26.19 0.52
C GLU A 255 -9.42 -26.33 -0.99
N LYS A 256 -8.66 -27.35 -1.43
CA LYS A 256 -8.53 -27.67 -2.86
C LYS A 256 -9.86 -28.26 -3.37
N THR A 257 -10.38 -27.68 -4.44
CA THR A 257 -11.56 -28.19 -5.17
C THR A 257 -11.25 -28.29 -6.66
N LYS A 258 -12.16 -28.85 -7.47
CA LYS A 258 -11.98 -28.92 -8.93
C LYS A 258 -11.90 -27.56 -9.64
N TYR A 259 -12.21 -26.47 -8.94
CA TYR A 259 -12.18 -25.10 -9.47
C TYR A 259 -11.09 -24.23 -8.83
N THR A 260 -10.23 -24.80 -7.98
CA THR A 260 -9.11 -24.08 -7.38
C THR A 260 -7.85 -24.20 -8.21
N ILE A 261 -7.17 -23.08 -8.41
CA ILE A 261 -5.79 -23.06 -8.88
C ILE A 261 -4.86 -22.81 -7.70
N GLU A 262 -3.65 -23.37 -7.80
CA GLU A 262 -2.59 -23.20 -6.82
C GLU A 262 -1.53 -22.28 -7.42
N ILE A 263 -1.38 -21.11 -6.82
CA ILE A 263 -0.43 -20.07 -7.24
C ILE A 263 0.81 -20.21 -6.37
N ASN A 264 1.96 -20.42 -7.01
CA ASN A 264 3.24 -20.61 -6.32
C ASN A 264 4.10 -19.36 -6.44
N TYR A 265 5.21 -19.31 -5.69
CA TYR A 265 6.17 -18.19 -5.74
C TYR A 265 6.69 -17.88 -7.15
N LYS A 266 6.77 -18.88 -8.04
CA LYS A 266 7.24 -18.74 -9.43
C LYS A 266 6.26 -17.98 -10.32
N ASP A 267 4.98 -17.95 -9.95
CA ASP A 267 3.91 -17.31 -10.72
C ASP A 267 3.70 -15.83 -10.34
N LEU A 268 4.34 -15.37 -9.26
CA LEU A 268 4.12 -14.04 -8.69
C LEU A 268 4.97 -12.97 -9.38
N ALA A 269 4.40 -11.77 -9.44
CA ALA A 269 5.09 -10.54 -9.80
C ALA A 269 6.18 -10.21 -8.77
N PRO A 270 7.26 -9.52 -9.17
CA PRO A 270 8.21 -8.97 -8.21
C PRO A 270 7.49 -7.99 -7.28
N GLY A 271 7.94 -7.86 -6.05
CA GLY A 271 7.30 -7.01 -5.04
C GLY A 271 6.29 -7.74 -4.13
N VAL A 272 6.10 -9.04 -4.30
CA VAL A 272 5.06 -9.81 -3.58
C VAL A 272 5.61 -11.15 -3.09
N SER A 273 5.12 -11.63 -1.96
CA SER A 273 5.47 -12.94 -1.41
C SER A 273 4.25 -13.59 -0.75
N ILE A 274 4.28 -14.93 -0.62
CA ILE A 274 3.22 -15.70 0.05
C ILE A 274 3.65 -15.95 1.49
N LEU A 275 2.79 -15.59 2.45
CA LEU A 275 2.95 -15.90 3.86
C LEU A 275 1.65 -16.47 4.40
N GLY A 276 1.69 -17.69 4.95
CA GLY A 276 0.50 -18.34 5.51
C GLY A 276 -0.66 -18.46 4.52
N GLY A 277 -0.37 -18.75 3.24
CA GLY A 277 -1.37 -18.83 2.18
C GLY A 277 -1.98 -17.49 1.75
N THR A 278 -1.41 -16.37 2.17
CA THR A 278 -1.88 -15.01 1.89
C THR A 278 -0.77 -14.18 1.23
N LEU A 279 -1.10 -13.33 0.25
CA LEU A 279 -0.12 -12.45 -0.40
C LEU A 279 0.18 -11.22 0.45
N VAL A 280 1.46 -10.89 0.60
CA VAL A 280 1.93 -9.71 1.31
C VAL A 280 2.88 -8.93 0.40
N SER A 281 2.84 -7.60 0.48
CA SER A 281 3.80 -6.74 -0.22
C SER A 281 5.21 -6.96 0.32
N ASN A 282 6.16 -7.22 -0.58
CA ASN A 282 7.57 -7.43 -0.25
C ASN A 282 8.46 -6.54 -1.12
N LEU A 283 8.73 -5.31 -0.64
CA LEU A 283 9.48 -4.33 -1.40
C LEU A 283 10.98 -4.66 -1.59
N SER A 284 11.56 -5.61 -0.85
CA SER A 284 12.97 -6.02 -1.03
C SER A 284 13.15 -6.82 -2.32
N SER A 285 12.14 -7.60 -2.71
CA SER A 285 12.18 -8.44 -3.91
C SER A 285 12.32 -7.65 -5.22
N PHE A 286 11.97 -6.36 -5.25
CA PHE A 286 12.22 -5.49 -6.41
C PHE A 286 13.72 -5.33 -6.72
N ASN A 287 14.57 -5.37 -5.69
CA ASN A 287 16.01 -5.15 -5.81
C ASN A 287 16.79 -6.46 -6.03
N GLN A 288 16.21 -7.61 -5.67
CA GLN A 288 16.86 -8.92 -5.76
C GLN A 288 17.00 -9.45 -7.21
N ASN A 289 16.30 -8.86 -8.17
CA ASN A 289 16.46 -9.19 -9.58
C ASN A 289 17.86 -8.86 -10.14
N GLU A 290 18.69 -8.09 -9.41
CA GLU A 290 20.09 -7.81 -9.79
C GLU A 290 21.08 -8.88 -9.31
N THR A 291 20.75 -9.71 -8.30
CA THR A 291 21.69 -10.66 -7.68
C THR A 291 21.42 -12.14 -7.99
N GLY A 292 20.39 -12.48 -8.78
CA GLY A 292 20.21 -13.82 -9.37
C GLY A 292 19.89 -14.98 -8.40
N GLU A 293 20.10 -14.82 -7.09
CA GLU A 293 19.77 -15.83 -6.10
C GLU A 293 18.34 -15.62 -5.57
N LYS A 294 17.36 -16.19 -6.28
CA LYS A 294 16.10 -16.56 -5.62
C LYS A 294 16.42 -17.73 -4.70
N LEU A 295 16.76 -17.45 -3.45
CA LEU A 295 16.95 -18.48 -2.43
C LEU A 295 15.65 -19.30 -2.35
N ASP A 296 15.71 -20.57 -2.76
CA ASP A 296 14.60 -21.50 -2.55
C ASP A 296 14.27 -21.53 -1.05
N PRO A 297 13.00 -21.38 -0.66
CA PRO A 297 12.56 -21.47 0.74
C PRO A 297 12.73 -22.87 1.35
N ASP A 298 13.35 -23.81 0.64
CA ASP A 298 13.58 -25.21 1.04
C ASP A 298 14.66 -25.39 2.12
N THR A 299 15.30 -24.32 2.58
CA THR A 299 16.12 -24.34 3.82
C THR A 299 15.25 -24.15 5.06
N ASN A 300 14.19 -24.97 5.18
CA ASN A 300 13.18 -24.80 6.22
C ASN A 300 13.48 -25.63 7.48
N ASP A 301 14.00 -24.97 8.51
CA ASP A 301 13.97 -25.45 9.91
C ASP A 301 12.52 -25.46 10.49
N TYR A 302 11.54 -24.97 9.73
CA TYR A 302 10.14 -24.87 10.15
C TYR A 302 9.34 -26.14 9.84
N VAL A 303 8.72 -26.70 10.86
CA VAL A 303 7.77 -27.81 10.73
C VAL A 303 6.35 -27.27 10.79
N ALA A 304 5.57 -27.48 9.72
CA ALA A 304 4.20 -27.02 9.63
C ALA A 304 3.29 -27.72 10.65
N ILE A 305 2.65 -26.93 11.51
CA ILE A 305 1.66 -27.38 12.49
C ILE A 305 0.41 -26.52 12.29
N SER A 306 -0.77 -27.13 12.34
CA SER A 306 -2.05 -26.45 12.10
C SER A 306 -2.29 -25.19 12.95
N LYS A 307 -1.69 -25.10 14.15
CA LYS A 307 -1.76 -23.91 15.00
C LYS A 307 -0.80 -22.82 14.55
N SER A 308 0.44 -23.16 14.18
CA SER A 308 1.43 -22.17 13.74
C SER A 308 1.08 -21.61 12.37
N ASP A 309 0.51 -22.42 11.47
CA ASP A 309 0.06 -21.97 10.15
C ASP A 309 -1.07 -20.94 10.26
N LYS A 310 -2.02 -21.16 11.17
CA LYS A 310 -3.08 -20.17 11.47
C LYS A 310 -2.52 -18.87 12.02
N ILE A 311 -1.47 -18.93 12.86
CA ILE A 311 -0.83 -17.72 13.38
C ILE A 311 -0.09 -17.00 12.25
N LEU A 312 0.60 -17.71 11.35
CA LEU A 312 1.24 -17.11 10.18
C LEU A 312 0.23 -16.46 9.24
N GLU A 313 -0.94 -17.08 9.03
CA GLU A 313 -2.04 -16.51 8.26
C GLU A 313 -2.54 -15.21 8.92
N GLN A 314 -2.76 -15.21 10.24
CA GLN A 314 -3.16 -14.00 10.98
C GLN A 314 -2.08 -12.90 10.92
N MET A 315 -0.81 -13.27 11.06
CA MET A 315 0.32 -12.36 10.89
C MET A 315 0.33 -11.75 9.48
N ALA A 316 0.12 -12.56 8.45
CA ALA A 316 0.07 -12.11 7.07
C ALA A 316 -1.07 -11.11 6.84
N MET A 317 -2.25 -11.36 7.42
CA MET A 317 -3.37 -10.41 7.37
C MET A 317 -3.02 -9.07 8.01
N CYS A 318 -2.37 -9.06 9.18
CA CYS A 318 -1.96 -7.80 9.82
C CYS A 318 -0.83 -7.09 9.06
N LEU A 319 0.10 -7.85 8.45
CA LEU A 319 1.20 -7.31 7.66
C LEU A 319 0.73 -6.60 6.38
N LYS A 320 -0.38 -7.04 5.77
CA LYS A 320 -0.97 -6.39 4.60
C LYS A 320 -1.31 -4.92 4.85
N ASP A 321 -1.83 -4.62 6.03
CA ASP A 321 -2.26 -3.25 6.39
C ASP A 321 -1.10 -2.40 6.97
N SER A 322 0.11 -2.98 7.05
CA SER A 322 1.27 -2.38 7.72
C SER A 322 0.95 -1.95 9.16
N ASN A 323 0.14 -2.74 9.86
CA ASN A 323 -0.24 -2.47 11.24
C ASN A 323 0.76 -3.12 12.22
N PRO A 324 1.06 -2.48 13.36
CA PRO A 324 1.79 -3.10 14.46
C PRO A 324 1.17 -4.42 14.92
N ILE A 325 1.99 -5.45 15.17
CA ILE A 325 1.54 -6.79 15.56
C ILE A 325 2.03 -7.14 16.96
N LEU A 326 1.11 -7.44 17.88
CA LEU A 326 1.44 -7.97 19.21
C LEU A 326 1.25 -9.49 19.25
N LEU A 327 2.31 -10.22 19.64
CA LEU A 327 2.27 -11.66 19.86
C LEU A 327 2.34 -11.99 21.35
N ALA A 328 1.22 -12.49 21.86
CA ALA A 328 1.07 -12.88 23.25
C ALA A 328 1.05 -14.41 23.41
N GLY A 329 1.81 -14.94 24.36
CA GLY A 329 1.83 -16.37 24.64
C GLY A 329 2.81 -16.76 25.75
N ARG A 330 2.70 -18.01 26.21
CA ARG A 330 3.57 -18.55 27.27
C ARG A 330 5.06 -18.46 26.89
N ALA A 331 5.93 -18.35 27.90
CA ALA A 331 7.37 -18.44 27.70
C ALA A 331 7.72 -19.75 26.96
N GLY A 332 8.65 -19.68 26.01
CA GLY A 332 9.08 -20.85 25.23
C GLY A 332 8.09 -21.35 24.16
N SER A 333 6.98 -20.65 23.88
CA SER A 333 6.00 -21.08 22.86
C SER A 333 6.42 -20.86 21.40
N GLY A 334 7.67 -20.49 21.13
CA GLY A 334 8.19 -20.28 19.78
C GLY A 334 7.80 -18.97 19.08
N LYS A 335 7.41 -17.92 19.83
CA LYS A 335 6.99 -16.62 19.27
C LYS A 335 8.06 -15.99 18.36
N THR A 336 9.27 -15.82 18.90
CA THR A 336 10.42 -15.28 18.17
C THR A 336 10.81 -16.17 16.98
N PHE A 337 10.66 -17.49 17.10
CA PHE A 337 10.91 -18.42 15.99
C PHE A 337 9.96 -18.16 14.82
N LEU A 338 8.67 -17.95 15.09
CA LEU A 338 7.67 -17.71 14.05
C LEU A 338 7.92 -16.40 13.29
N ILE A 339 8.30 -15.33 14.00
CA ILE A 339 8.65 -14.04 13.37
C ILE A 339 9.90 -14.18 12.50
N ASN A 340 10.94 -14.85 13.00
CA ASN A 340 12.15 -15.08 12.21
C ASN A 340 11.85 -15.94 10.96
N HIS A 341 10.96 -16.92 11.07
CA HIS A 341 10.50 -17.70 9.94
C HIS A 341 9.74 -16.84 8.92
N ALA A 342 8.78 -16.02 9.37
CA ALA A 342 8.04 -15.12 8.49
C ALA A 342 8.97 -14.14 7.75
N ALA A 343 9.94 -13.56 8.43
CA ALA A 343 10.91 -12.67 7.79
C ALA A 343 11.82 -13.40 6.78
N LYS A 344 12.26 -14.63 7.09
CA LYS A 344 12.99 -15.48 6.13
C LYS A 344 12.15 -15.73 4.86
N VAL A 345 10.87 -16.06 5.01
CA VAL A 345 9.93 -16.28 3.89
C VAL A 345 9.75 -15.01 3.06
N LEU A 346 9.76 -13.84 3.69
CA LEU A 346 9.72 -12.55 2.99
C LEU A 346 11.09 -12.12 2.46
N HIS A 347 12.07 -13.03 2.40
CA HIS A 347 13.42 -12.76 1.89
C HIS A 347 14.03 -11.47 2.45
N MET A 348 13.79 -11.26 3.74
CA MET A 348 14.36 -10.16 4.49
C MET A 348 15.77 -10.57 4.91
N ASP A 349 16.77 -9.76 4.55
CA ASP A 349 18.15 -10.00 4.97
C ASP A 349 18.22 -10.15 6.49
N SER A 350 19.11 -10.99 7.02
CA SER A 350 19.27 -11.15 8.47
C SER A 350 19.55 -9.83 9.21
N ASN A 351 20.12 -8.84 8.53
CA ASN A 351 20.36 -7.49 9.03
C ASN A 351 19.14 -6.55 8.97
N SER A 352 18.04 -6.97 8.35
CA SER A 352 16.85 -6.13 8.15
C SER A 352 15.84 -6.23 9.28
N ILE A 353 15.97 -7.20 10.20
CA ILE A 353 15.23 -7.24 11.45
C ILE A 353 16.13 -6.72 12.57
N ILE A 354 15.68 -5.66 13.24
CA ILE A 354 16.32 -5.12 14.43
C ILE A 354 15.59 -5.66 15.66
N LYS A 355 16.30 -6.43 16.48
CA LYS A 355 15.79 -6.97 17.75
C LYS A 355 16.17 -6.06 18.90
N ILE A 356 15.18 -5.64 19.67
CA ILE A 356 15.34 -4.75 20.82
C ILE A 356 14.74 -5.47 22.03
N HIS A 357 15.56 -5.81 23.00
CA HIS A 357 15.09 -6.36 24.27
C HIS A 357 14.93 -5.20 25.25
N LEU A 358 13.72 -5.03 25.79
CA LEU A 358 13.43 -3.98 26.76
C LEU A 358 13.54 -4.50 28.18
N ASN A 359 14.03 -3.64 29.07
CA ASN A 359 14.08 -3.87 30.50
C ASN A 359 13.93 -2.55 31.26
N GLN A 360 13.78 -2.61 32.58
CA GLN A 360 13.58 -1.41 33.42
C GLN A 360 14.76 -0.41 33.39
N GLN A 361 15.93 -0.83 32.91
CA GLN A 361 17.13 0.00 32.78
C GLN A 361 17.35 0.53 31.35
N THR A 362 16.43 0.25 30.42
CA THR A 362 16.58 0.66 29.02
C THR A 362 16.41 2.18 28.91
N ASP A 363 17.45 2.85 28.43
CA ASP A 363 17.48 4.30 28.24
C ASP A 363 16.84 4.68 26.89
N SER A 364 15.96 5.69 26.91
CA SER A 364 15.33 6.28 25.72
C SER A 364 16.36 6.79 24.70
N LYS A 365 17.54 7.25 25.16
CA LYS A 365 18.65 7.70 24.32
C LYS A 365 19.22 6.60 23.44
N MET A 366 19.17 5.34 23.88
CA MET A 366 19.61 4.20 23.06
C MET A 366 18.69 3.99 21.86
N LEU A 367 17.38 4.24 22.04
CA LEU A 367 16.38 4.09 21.00
C LEU A 367 16.38 5.29 20.04
N LEU A 368 16.32 6.51 20.58
CA LEU A 368 16.22 7.73 19.79
C LEU A 368 17.57 8.21 19.24
N GLY A 369 18.61 8.12 20.06
CA GLY A 369 19.93 8.68 19.78
C GLY A 369 20.36 9.73 20.80
N THR A 370 21.63 10.10 20.72
CA THR A 370 22.24 11.11 21.58
C THR A 370 23.32 11.87 20.83
N TYR A 371 23.62 13.08 21.29
CA TYR A 371 24.84 13.78 20.88
C TYR A 371 26.06 13.10 21.51
N THR A 372 27.05 12.80 20.69
CA THR A 372 28.34 12.24 21.10
C THR A 372 29.47 13.15 20.66
N SER A 373 30.59 13.16 21.38
CA SER A 373 31.78 13.91 20.94
C SER A 373 32.22 13.45 19.55
N GLY A 374 32.38 14.41 18.65
CA GLY A 374 32.78 14.16 17.27
C GLY A 374 34.26 13.81 17.14
N SER A 375 34.68 13.58 15.90
CA SER A 375 36.08 13.23 15.58
C SER A 375 37.07 14.35 15.89
N THR A 376 36.61 15.59 15.98
CA THR A 376 37.41 16.76 16.34
C THR A 376 37.09 17.24 17.75
N PRO A 377 38.11 17.51 18.61
CA PRO A 377 37.89 18.02 19.95
C PRO A 377 37.01 19.27 19.96
N GLY A 378 35.97 19.28 20.79
CA GLY A 378 35.02 20.39 20.90
C GLY A 378 33.81 20.31 19.96
N THR A 379 33.73 19.30 19.07
CA THR A 379 32.54 19.07 18.25
C THR A 379 31.62 18.02 18.86
N PHE A 380 30.32 18.17 18.64
CA PHE A 380 29.29 17.23 19.03
C PHE A 380 28.50 16.81 17.79
N GLU A 381 28.47 15.51 17.53
CA GLU A 381 27.77 14.93 16.41
C GLU A 381 26.57 14.13 16.90
N TRP A 382 25.43 14.24 16.20
CA TRP A 382 24.25 13.45 16.53
C TRP A 382 24.42 12.01 16.03
N LYS A 383 24.31 11.05 16.94
CA LYS A 383 24.28 9.63 16.61
C LYS A 383 22.86 9.11 16.76
N ASN A 384 22.26 8.65 15.65
CA ASN A 384 20.94 8.04 15.67
C ASN A 384 20.95 6.79 16.55
N GLY A 385 19.90 6.64 17.35
CA GLY A 385 19.65 5.41 18.09
C GLY A 385 19.16 4.28 17.20
N VAL A 386 18.98 3.10 17.80
CA VAL A 386 18.61 1.86 17.11
C VAL A 386 17.23 2.00 16.44
N LEU A 387 16.25 2.54 17.18
CA LEU A 387 14.89 2.75 16.68
C LEU A 387 14.85 3.84 15.60
N THR A 388 15.54 4.96 15.80
CA THR A 388 15.62 6.05 14.80
C THR A 388 16.22 5.58 13.48
N THR A 389 17.21 4.69 13.53
CA THR A 389 17.82 4.11 12.33
C THR A 389 16.84 3.14 11.64
N ALA A 390 16.15 2.29 12.40
CA ALA A 390 15.16 1.35 11.88
C ALA A 390 14.01 2.04 11.16
N VAL A 391 13.43 3.07 11.78
CA VAL A 391 12.31 3.87 11.23
C VAL A 391 12.73 4.55 9.93
N ARG A 392 13.92 5.15 9.90
CA ARG A 392 14.45 5.83 8.71
C ARG A 392 14.69 4.88 7.54
N GLU A 393 15.26 3.72 7.82
CA GLU A 393 15.63 2.74 6.80
C GLU A 393 14.47 1.81 6.41
N GLY A 394 13.36 1.83 7.16
CA GLY A 394 12.22 0.95 6.93
C GLY A 394 12.52 -0.52 7.25
N ARG A 395 13.27 -0.76 8.32
CA ARG A 395 13.59 -2.11 8.81
C ARG A 395 12.49 -2.64 9.70
N TRP A 396 12.38 -3.96 9.80
CA TRP A 396 11.47 -4.56 10.78
C TRP A 396 12.04 -4.37 12.18
N VAL A 397 11.19 -3.98 13.12
CA VAL A 397 11.57 -3.87 14.53
C VAL A 397 10.84 -4.95 15.30
N LEU A 398 11.62 -5.77 16.02
CA LEU A 398 11.12 -6.75 16.96
C LEU A 398 11.42 -6.28 18.38
N ILE A 399 10.38 -5.97 19.14
CA ILE A 399 10.49 -5.65 20.56
C ILE A 399 10.17 -6.87 21.40
N GLU A 400 11.09 -7.25 22.27
CA GLU A 400 10.89 -8.30 23.27
C GLU A 400 10.76 -7.70 24.67
N ASP A 401 9.93 -8.33 25.51
CA ASP A 401 9.68 -7.96 26.91
C ASP A 401 9.19 -6.51 27.08
N ILE A 402 8.26 -6.08 26.22
CA ILE A 402 7.69 -4.72 26.29
C ILE A 402 7.01 -4.41 27.63
N ASP A 403 6.52 -5.44 28.33
CA ASP A 403 5.94 -5.35 29.67
C ASP A 403 6.95 -4.92 30.75
N LYS A 404 8.25 -5.06 30.49
CA LYS A 404 9.34 -4.65 31.39
C LYS A 404 9.89 -3.25 31.07
N ALA A 405 9.40 -2.61 30.02
CA ALA A 405 9.90 -1.31 29.57
C ALA A 405 9.52 -0.18 30.54
N PRO A 406 10.39 0.83 30.74
CA PRO A 406 10.04 2.01 31.53
C PRO A 406 9.02 2.88 30.79
N ASN A 407 8.20 3.63 31.56
CA ASN A 407 7.15 4.50 31.01
C ASN A 407 7.65 5.50 29.96
N GLU A 408 8.87 6.01 30.12
CA GLU A 408 9.49 6.91 29.15
C GLU A 408 9.66 6.24 27.78
N VAL A 409 10.17 5.01 27.76
CA VAL A 409 10.31 4.25 26.52
C VAL A 409 8.93 3.96 25.92
N LEU A 410 7.96 3.52 26.73
CA LEU A 410 6.59 3.27 26.26
C LEU A 410 5.95 4.51 25.63
N SER A 411 6.20 5.72 26.16
CA SER A 411 5.67 6.96 25.58
C SER A 411 6.24 7.24 24.17
N ILE A 412 7.50 6.90 23.93
CA ILE A 412 8.14 7.02 22.61
C ILE A 412 7.55 6.01 21.64
N LEU A 413 7.35 4.77 22.10
CA LEU A 413 6.71 3.73 21.30
C LEU A 413 5.28 4.10 20.93
N LEU A 414 4.51 4.66 21.88
CA LEU A 414 3.13 5.07 21.63
C LEU A 414 3.03 6.16 20.55
N SER A 415 3.91 7.16 20.57
CA SER A 415 3.96 8.18 19.52
C SER A 415 4.13 7.56 18.13
N LEU A 416 4.95 6.51 18.04
CA LEU A 416 5.22 5.80 16.80
C LEU A 416 3.99 4.99 16.37
N LEU A 417 3.36 4.25 17.29
CA LEU A 417 2.16 3.45 17.04
C LEU A 417 0.95 4.31 16.61
N GLU A 418 0.76 5.49 17.20
CA GLU A 418 -0.38 6.36 16.92
C GLU A 418 -0.22 7.17 15.63
N ASN A 419 0.97 7.77 15.43
CA ASN A 419 1.16 8.78 14.40
C ASN A 419 2.03 8.29 13.23
N ARG A 420 2.55 7.05 13.28
CA ARG A 420 3.59 6.53 12.36
C ARG A 420 4.77 7.51 12.23
N GLN A 421 5.07 8.20 13.33
CA GLN A 421 6.06 9.25 13.43
C GLN A 421 6.85 9.12 14.72
N LEU A 422 8.17 9.12 14.57
CA LEU A 422 9.09 9.17 15.68
C LEU A 422 9.46 10.63 15.98
N THR A 423 9.04 11.11 17.13
CA THR A 423 9.45 12.44 17.62
C THR A 423 10.80 12.31 18.34
N ILE A 424 11.76 13.17 17.99
CA ILE A 424 13.07 13.26 18.64
C ILE A 424 13.12 14.60 19.41
N PRO A 425 12.75 14.60 20.71
CA PRO A 425 12.56 15.84 21.48
C PRO A 425 13.81 16.71 21.52
N SER A 426 15.00 16.10 21.64
CA SER A 426 16.28 16.80 21.72
C SER A 426 16.66 17.58 20.45
N ARG A 427 16.00 17.31 19.31
CA ARG A 427 16.24 18.00 18.03
C ARG A 427 15.03 18.80 17.55
N GLY A 428 13.87 18.66 18.20
CA GLY A 428 12.61 19.19 17.69
C GLY A 428 12.23 18.59 16.32
N GLU A 429 12.76 17.42 15.97
CA GLU A 429 12.51 16.76 14.68
C GLU A 429 11.45 15.68 14.82
N GLN A 430 10.58 15.57 13.82
CA GLN A 430 9.67 14.44 13.63
C GLN A 430 10.11 13.66 12.39
N LYS A 431 10.27 12.34 12.52
CA LYS A 431 10.58 11.45 11.40
C LYS A 431 9.40 10.53 11.14
N THR A 432 8.84 10.62 9.94
CA THR A 432 7.82 9.68 9.45
C THR A 432 8.44 8.32 9.18
N GLU A 433 7.71 7.26 9.50
CA GLU A 433 8.06 5.90 9.12
C GLU A 433 8.19 5.74 7.60
N ASN A 434 9.13 4.89 7.19
CA ASN A 434 9.28 4.46 5.81
C ASN A 434 8.23 3.38 5.49
N SER A 435 7.73 3.32 4.26
CA SER A 435 6.71 2.35 3.83
C SER A 435 7.11 0.86 3.94
N ARG A 436 8.41 0.59 4.10
CA ARG A 436 8.96 -0.75 4.37
C ARG A 436 8.93 -1.15 5.85
N PHE A 437 8.68 -0.19 6.74
CA PHE A 437 8.68 -0.39 8.18
C PHE A 437 7.50 -1.25 8.60
N ASN A 438 7.77 -2.38 9.24
CA ASN A 438 6.76 -3.15 9.95
C ASN A 438 7.20 -3.36 11.39
N TRP A 439 6.23 -3.28 12.29
CA TRP A 439 6.45 -3.29 13.72
C TRP A 439 5.91 -4.58 14.34
N PHE A 440 6.76 -5.27 15.11
CA PHE A 440 6.39 -6.46 15.86
C PHE A 440 6.72 -6.29 17.33
N GLU A 441 5.73 -6.55 18.18
CA GLU A 441 5.86 -6.60 19.64
C GLU A 441 5.63 -8.04 20.12
N ILE A 442 6.49 -8.50 21.03
CA ILE A 442 6.31 -9.76 21.74
C ILE A 442 6.02 -9.44 23.20
N MET A 443 4.94 -10.02 23.71
CA MET A 443 4.62 -10.02 25.14
C MET A 443 4.61 -11.45 25.68
N GLU A 444 5.30 -11.67 26.80
CA GLU A 444 5.19 -12.91 27.55
C GLU A 444 3.98 -12.87 28.48
N CYS A 445 3.00 -13.74 28.23
CA CYS A 445 1.91 -13.94 29.19
C CYS A 445 2.33 -15.03 30.18
N TYR A 446 2.61 -14.63 31.42
CA TYR A 446 2.66 -15.56 32.54
C TYR A 446 1.23 -16.03 32.85
N PRO A 447 1.00 -17.32 33.16
CA PRO A 447 -0.30 -17.77 33.63
C PRO A 447 -0.57 -17.15 35.00
N ILE A 448 -1.17 -15.96 34.99
CA ILE A 448 -1.70 -15.34 36.19
C ILE A 448 -2.98 -16.10 36.51
N GLY A 449 -2.97 -16.82 37.63
CA GLY A 449 -4.21 -17.37 38.20
C GLY A 449 -5.23 -16.23 38.32
N ARG A 450 -6.42 -16.43 37.72
CA ARG A 450 -7.63 -15.59 37.84
C ARG A 450 -7.35 -14.14 38.25
N LEU A 451 -7.12 -13.27 37.26
CA LEU A 451 -7.52 -11.87 37.39
C LEU A 451 -8.67 -11.62 36.42
N GLN A 452 -9.88 -11.60 36.98
CA GLN A 452 -11.03 -10.99 36.33
C GLN A 452 -10.75 -9.49 36.20
N PHE A 453 -10.96 -8.94 35.01
CA PHE A 453 -11.24 -7.52 34.88
C PHE A 453 -12.64 -7.37 34.26
N LYS A 454 -13.46 -6.63 35.01
CA LYS A 454 -14.79 -6.12 34.64
C LYS A 454 -14.66 -5.02 33.61
#